data_AF-A0A8X7P0K3-F1
#
_entry.id   AF-A0A8X7P0K3-F1
#
_cell.length_a   1.000
_cell.length_b   1.000
_cell.length_c   1.000
_cell.angle_alpha   90.00
_cell.angle_beta   90.00
_cell.angle_gamma   90.00
#
_symmetry.space_group_name_H-M   'P 1'
#
loop_
_entity.id
_entity.type
_entity.pdbx_description
1 polymer ?
#
loop_
_entity_poly.entity_id
_entity_poly.type
_entity_poly.pdbx_seq_one_letter_code
_entity_poly.pdbx_strand_id
1 'polypeptide(L)'
;MDSIQRTNDFQWGDIGEDDDLDFLLPPRQVIGPDDNGIKKVIEYRFSDEGKRIKVTTTTRVQKRVLSQRAVERLSWPKFGDAAREDAGLHLTVRSTEDILLIAPGKILKF
;
A
#
# COMPACT_ATOMS: atom_id res chain seq x y z
N MET A 1 1.08 -35.93 -21.86
CA MET A 1 -0.31 -35.70 -21.41
C MET A 1 -0.59 -34.25 -21.76
N ASP A 2 -1.15 -34.02 -22.93
CA ASP A 2 -1.25 -32.70 -23.53
C ASP A 2 -2.37 -31.90 -22.87
N SER A 3 -1.97 -30.77 -22.28
CA SER A 3 -2.86 -29.81 -21.63
C SER A 3 -3.74 -29.15 -22.68
N ILE A 4 -5.00 -29.57 -22.77
CA ILE A 4 -6.02 -28.94 -23.63
C ILE A 4 -6.18 -27.49 -23.20
N GLN A 5 -5.63 -26.58 -24.01
CA GLN A 5 -5.98 -25.17 -23.96
C GLN A 5 -7.43 -25.07 -24.46
N ARG A 6 -8.38 -24.87 -23.54
CA ARG A 6 -9.74 -24.50 -23.91
C ARG A 6 -9.65 -23.16 -24.66
N THR A 7 -9.82 -23.20 -25.97
CA THR A 7 -10.10 -22.02 -26.76
C THR A 7 -11.46 -21.50 -26.30
N ASN A 8 -11.48 -20.29 -25.72
CA ASN A 8 -12.73 -19.56 -25.54
C ASN A 8 -13.25 -19.23 -26.94
N ASP A 9 -14.11 -20.09 -27.48
CA ASP A 9 -14.94 -19.77 -28.65
C ASP A 9 -15.97 -18.73 -28.23
N PHE A 10 -15.50 -17.49 -28.16
CA PHE A 10 -16.32 -16.31 -27.93
C PHE A 10 -17.06 -15.98 -29.23
N GLN A 11 -18.36 -16.24 -29.25
CA GLN A 11 -19.23 -15.98 -30.39
C GLN A 11 -19.98 -14.66 -30.17
N TRP A 12 -19.70 -13.67 -31.04
CA TRP A 12 -20.23 -12.31 -31.01
C TRP A 12 -21.76 -12.16 -30.97
N GLY A 13 -22.52 -13.23 -31.13
CA GLY A 13 -23.99 -13.23 -31.16
C GLY A 13 -24.67 -13.69 -29.86
N ASP A 14 -23.92 -14.08 -28.83
CA ASP A 14 -24.43 -14.59 -27.55
C ASP A 14 -24.26 -13.61 -26.38
N ILE A 15 -23.86 -12.37 -26.66
CA ILE A 15 -23.74 -11.31 -25.64
C ILE A 15 -25.11 -10.64 -25.46
N GLY A 16 -25.75 -10.91 -24.34
CA GLY A 16 -26.83 -10.10 -23.80
C GLY A 16 -26.31 -8.78 -23.22
N GLU A 17 -27.18 -7.77 -23.13
CA GLU A 17 -26.83 -6.46 -22.52
C GLU A 17 -26.42 -6.58 -21.04
N ASP A 18 -26.74 -7.70 -20.38
CA ASP A 18 -26.44 -7.99 -18.97
C ASP A 18 -25.21 -8.89 -18.76
N ASP A 19 -24.53 -9.33 -19.82
CA ASP A 19 -23.34 -10.18 -19.69
C ASP A 19 -22.10 -9.38 -19.23
N ASP A 20 -21.20 -10.04 -18.51
CA ASP A 20 -19.97 -9.43 -17.96
C ASP A 20 -19.02 -8.93 -19.07
N LEU A 21 -19.26 -7.73 -19.62
CA LEU A 21 -18.48 -7.09 -20.70
C LEU A 21 -17.05 -6.70 -20.30
N ASP A 22 -16.63 -7.02 -19.08
CA ASP A 22 -15.32 -6.69 -18.52
C ASP A 22 -14.15 -7.27 -19.34
N PHE A 23 -14.37 -8.30 -20.16
CA PHE A 23 -13.37 -8.83 -21.10
C PHE A 23 -13.03 -7.89 -22.27
N LEU A 24 -13.88 -6.90 -22.58
CA LEU A 24 -13.61 -5.87 -23.58
C LEU A 24 -12.72 -4.75 -23.05
N LEU A 25 -12.52 -4.68 -21.73
CA LEU A 25 -11.70 -3.66 -21.12
C LEU A 25 -10.21 -4.02 -21.27
N PRO A 26 -9.34 -3.01 -21.43
CA PRO A 26 -7.90 -3.25 -21.44
C PRO A 26 -7.48 -4.00 -20.18
N PRO A 27 -6.54 -4.96 -20.28
CA PRO A 27 -6.07 -5.70 -19.12
C PRO A 27 -5.50 -4.76 -18.06
N ARG A 28 -5.74 -5.10 -16.80
CA ARG A 28 -5.22 -4.38 -15.63
C ARG A 28 -3.72 -4.13 -15.77
N GLN A 29 -3.33 -2.86 -15.74
CA GLN A 29 -1.92 -2.47 -15.82
C GLN A 29 -1.39 -2.18 -14.43
N VAL A 30 -0.29 -2.86 -14.08
CA VAL A 30 0.47 -2.60 -12.86
C VAL A 30 1.78 -1.95 -13.28
N ILE A 31 1.89 -0.65 -13.05
CA ILE A 31 3.14 0.08 -13.22
C ILE A 31 3.88 -0.06 -11.89
N GLY A 32 5.08 -0.63 -11.98
CA GLY A 32 5.92 -1.02 -10.85
C GLY A 32 6.25 0.14 -9.91
N PRO A 33 6.86 -0.15 -8.75
CA PRO A 33 7.27 0.90 -7.83
C PRO A 33 8.34 1.77 -8.49
N ASP A 34 8.00 3.03 -8.76
CA ASP A 34 8.93 4.07 -9.20
C ASP A 34 10.05 4.27 -8.14
N ASP A 35 11.12 5.01 -8.46
CA ASP A 35 12.24 5.32 -7.52
C ASP A 35 11.76 5.93 -6.17
N ASN A 36 10.57 6.52 -6.15
CA ASN A 36 9.91 7.06 -4.96
C ASN A 36 9.05 6.03 -4.17
N GLY A 37 9.08 4.76 -4.55
CA GLY A 37 8.32 3.66 -3.94
C GLY A 37 6.83 3.67 -4.29
N ILE A 38 6.41 4.33 -5.38
CA ILE A 38 5.00 4.50 -5.73
C ILE A 38 4.60 3.43 -6.74
N LYS A 39 3.66 2.55 -6.36
CA LYS A 39 3.02 1.58 -7.25
C LYS A 39 1.73 2.19 -7.78
N LYS A 40 1.54 2.16 -9.10
CA LYS A 40 0.28 2.59 -9.74
C LYS A 40 -0.41 1.38 -10.36
N VAL A 41 -1.65 1.15 -9.95
CA VAL A 41 -2.52 0.15 -10.56
C VAL A 41 -3.61 0.89 -11.32
N ILE A 42 -3.69 0.65 -12.62
CA ILE A 42 -4.72 1.21 -13.51
C ILE A 42 -5.66 0.08 -13.89
N GLU A 43 -6.91 0.21 -13.45
CA GLU A 43 -8.02 -0.69 -13.77
C GLU A 43 -9.11 0.10 -14.49
N TYR A 44 -9.81 -0.54 -15.41
CA TYR A 44 -10.99 0.02 -16.04
C TYR A 44 -12.20 -0.80 -15.57
N ARG A 45 -13.34 -0.15 -15.35
CA ARG A 45 -14.63 -0.79 -15.04
C ARG A 45 -15.77 -0.09 -15.74
N PHE A 46 -16.87 -0.80 -15.99
CA PHE A 46 -18.14 -0.18 -16.35
C PHE A 46 -18.88 0.31 -15.10
N SER A 47 -19.44 1.51 -15.16
CA SER A 47 -20.36 2.04 -14.15
C SER A 47 -21.76 1.48 -14.35
N ASP A 48 -22.61 1.58 -13.32
CA ASP A 48 -24.05 1.26 -13.40
C ASP A 48 -24.81 2.03 -14.52
N GLU A 49 -24.24 3.13 -15.03
CA GLU A 49 -24.76 3.91 -16.17
C GLU A 49 -24.17 3.48 -17.54
N GLY A 50 -23.47 2.34 -17.62
CA GLY A 50 -22.82 1.85 -18.85
C GLY A 50 -21.59 2.64 -19.31
N LYS A 51 -21.09 3.58 -18.49
CA LYS A 51 -19.90 4.41 -18.82
C LYS A 51 -18.61 3.74 -18.36
N ARG A 52 -17.55 3.87 -19.16
CA ARG A 52 -16.20 3.39 -18.82
C ARG A 52 -15.53 4.31 -17.79
N ILE A 53 -15.19 3.77 -16.62
CA ILE A 53 -14.47 4.45 -15.55
C ILE A 53 -13.02 3.93 -15.51
N LYS A 54 -12.06 4.84 -15.35
CA LYS A 54 -10.66 4.53 -15.07
C LYS A 54 -10.41 4.67 -13.57
N VAL A 55 -10.10 3.56 -12.90
CA VAL A 55 -9.68 3.51 -11.50
C VAL A 55 -8.16 3.52 -11.45
N THR A 56 -7.59 4.54 -10.82
CA THR A 56 -6.13 4.65 -10.62
C THR A 56 -5.82 4.56 -9.14
N THR A 57 -5.40 3.38 -8.67
CA THR A 57 -4.97 3.18 -7.29
C THR A 57 -3.48 3.44 -7.18
N THR A 58 -3.11 4.46 -6.42
CA THR A 58 -1.72 4.82 -6.15
C THR A 58 -1.34 4.38 -4.74
N THR A 59 -0.42 3.43 -4.61
CA THR A 59 0.07 2.93 -3.32
C THR A 59 1.52 3.35 -3.11
N ARG A 60 1.79 4.15 -2.09
CA ARG A 60 3.16 4.51 -1.71
C ARG A 60 3.71 3.48 -0.72
N VAL A 61 4.68 2.69 -1.16
CA VAL A 61 5.42 1.74 -0.33
C VAL A 61 6.58 2.48 0.33
N GLN A 62 6.42 2.88 1.60
CA GLN A 62 7.53 3.39 2.39
C GLN A 62 8.25 2.23 3.10
N LYS A 63 9.47 1.92 2.66
CA LYS A 63 10.33 0.98 3.37
C LYS A 63 10.99 1.70 4.54
N ARG A 64 10.60 1.38 5.78
CA ARG A 64 11.39 1.74 6.96
C ARG A 64 12.46 0.66 7.15
N VAL A 65 13.72 1.07 7.23
CA VAL A 65 14.83 0.15 7.52
C VAL A 65 14.79 -0.16 9.01
N LEU A 66 14.10 -1.25 9.37
CA LEU A 66 14.10 -1.81 10.72
C LEU A 66 14.76 -3.19 10.65
N SER A 67 15.55 -3.52 11.67
CA SER A 67 16.05 -4.90 11.81
C SER A 67 14.88 -5.83 12.14
N GLN A 68 14.98 -7.10 11.74
CA GLN A 68 13.94 -8.09 12.01
C GLN A 68 13.58 -8.14 13.51
N ARG A 69 14.60 -8.15 14.38
CA ARG A 69 14.42 -8.11 15.84
C ARG A 69 13.69 -6.85 16.32
N ALA A 70 13.90 -5.70 15.68
CA ALA A 70 13.19 -4.48 16.04
C ALA A 70 11.70 -4.58 15.69
N VAL A 71 11.36 -5.17 14.53
CA VAL A 71 9.97 -5.42 14.12
C VAL A 71 9.27 -6.37 15.08
N GLU A 72 9.92 -7.48 15.44
CA GLU A 72 9.39 -8.44 16.41
C GLU A 72 9.09 -7.76 17.75
N ARG A 73 10.02 -6.94 18.26
CA ARG A 73 9.83 -6.20 19.54
C ARG A 73 8.71 -5.16 19.48
N LEU A 74 8.50 -4.52 18.34
CA LEU A 74 7.40 -3.56 18.14
C LEU A 74 6.02 -4.25 18.16
N SER A 75 5.97 -5.52 17.76
CA SER A 75 4.72 -6.30 17.71
C SER A 75 4.33 -6.94 19.05
N TRP A 76 5.17 -6.86 20.08
CA TRP A 76 4.85 -7.46 21.38
C TRP A 76 3.68 -6.74 22.07
N PRO A 77 2.73 -7.48 22.64
CA PRO A 77 1.65 -6.88 23.40
C PRO A 77 2.19 -6.21 24.66
N LYS A 78 1.62 -5.05 25.01
CA LYS A 78 1.86 -4.42 26.31
C LYS A 78 1.30 -5.32 27.42
N PHE A 79 1.86 -5.23 28.62
CA PHE A 79 1.48 -6.04 29.79
C PHE A 79 1.43 -5.18 31.06
N GLY A 80 0.88 -5.75 32.15
CA GLY A 80 0.73 -5.05 33.43
C GLY A 80 -0.21 -3.84 33.30
N ASP A 81 0.16 -2.73 33.95
CA ASP A 81 -0.63 -1.50 33.92
C ASP A 81 -0.71 -0.88 32.53
N ALA A 82 0.30 -1.12 31.68
CA ALA A 82 0.34 -0.64 30.30
C ALA A 82 -0.58 -1.43 29.34
N ALA A 83 -1.15 -2.56 29.78
CA ALA A 83 -2.09 -3.35 28.96
C ALA A 83 -3.41 -2.60 28.70
N ARG A 84 -3.76 -1.63 29.55
CA ARG A 84 -4.96 -0.78 29.40
C ARG A 84 -4.70 0.50 28.61
N GLU A 85 -3.46 0.74 28.21
CA GLU A 85 -3.12 1.91 27.40
C GLU A 85 -3.49 1.67 25.94
N ASP A 86 -4.63 2.23 25.52
CA ASP A 86 -4.95 2.37 24.11
C ASP A 86 -3.90 3.21 23.40
N ALA A 87 -3.68 2.96 22.10
CA ALA A 87 -2.64 3.59 21.30
C ALA A 87 -2.73 5.15 21.23
N GLY A 88 -3.83 5.74 21.71
CA GLY A 88 -4.02 7.19 21.82
C GLY A 88 -3.93 7.78 23.23
N LEU A 89 -3.79 6.96 24.28
CA LEU A 89 -3.62 7.42 25.65
C LEU A 89 -2.13 7.64 25.93
N HIS A 90 -1.66 8.87 25.72
CA HIS A 90 -0.28 9.26 26.01
C HIS A 90 -0.13 9.59 27.50
N LEU A 91 0.18 8.59 28.33
CA LEU A 91 0.51 8.80 29.74
C LEU A 91 1.91 9.42 29.92
N THR A 92 2.78 9.27 28.92
CA THR A 92 4.12 9.87 28.91
C THR A 92 4.05 11.35 28.54
N VAL A 93 4.45 12.22 29.46
CA VAL A 93 4.65 13.65 29.18
C VAL A 93 5.92 13.83 28.37
N ARG A 94 5.82 14.53 27.23
CA ARG A 94 6.98 14.97 26.45
C ARG A 94 7.41 16.34 26.96
N SER A 95 8.67 16.48 27.37
CA SER A 95 9.23 17.81 27.68
C SER A 95 9.25 18.68 26.41
N THR A 96 8.86 19.94 26.54
CA THR A 96 8.91 20.96 25.49
C THR A 96 10.14 21.86 25.59
N GLU A 97 11.07 21.54 26.49
CA GLU A 97 12.26 22.35 26.72
C GLU A 97 13.34 22.07 25.67
N ASP A 98 14.06 23.11 25.27
CA ASP A 98 15.20 23.00 24.36
C ASP A 98 16.45 22.54 25.14
N ILE A 99 16.87 21.30 24.91
CA ILE A 99 18.05 20.72 25.53
C ILE A 99 19.27 20.93 24.61
N LEU A 100 20.19 21.79 25.03
CA LEU A 100 21.43 22.03 24.29
C LEU A 100 22.43 20.89 24.49
N LEU A 101 22.64 20.08 23.45
CA LEU A 101 23.67 19.05 23.44
C LEU A 101 25.00 19.65 22.97
N ILE A 102 25.79 20.17 23.92
CA ILE A 102 27.13 20.70 23.62
C ILE A 102 28.14 19.55 23.73
N ALA A 103 28.57 19.02 22.58
CA ALA A 103 29.71 18.11 22.54
C ALA A 103 31.02 18.90 22.73
N PRO A 104 31.91 18.51 23.66
CA PRO A 104 33.21 19.16 23.78
C PRO A 104 34.08 18.84 22.56
N GLY A 105 34.49 19.87 21.80
CA GLY A 105 35.70 19.80 20.98
C GLY A 105 35.58 19.65 19.46
N LYS A 106 34.63 20.30 18.77
CA LYS A 106 34.79 20.55 17.31
C LYS A 106 34.43 21.98 16.92
N ILE A 107 35.44 22.85 16.95
CA ILE A 107 35.47 24.04 16.10
C ILE A 107 36.22 23.63 14.84
N LEU A 108 35.50 23.22 13.80
CA LEU A 108 36.02 23.28 12.45
C LEU A 108 35.60 24.64 11.90
N LYS A 109 36.56 25.56 11.84
CA LYS A 109 36.42 26.78 11.05
C LYS A 109 36.37 26.34 9.58
N PHE A 110 35.32 26.73 8.87
CA PHE A 110 35.30 26.76 7.41
C PHE A 110 36.21 27.89 6.91
#